data_AF-A0A951VXD7-F1
#
_entry.id   AF-A0A951VXD7-F1
#
_cell.length_a   1.000
_cell.length_b   1.000
_cell.length_c   1.000
_cell.angle_alpha   90.00
_cell.angle_beta   90.00
_cell.angle_gamma   90.00
#
_symmetry.space_group_name_H-M   'P 1'
#
loop_
_entity.id
_entity.type
_entity.pdbx_description
1 polymer ?
#
loop_
_entity_poly.entity_id
_entity_poly.type
_entity_poly.pdbx_seq_one_letter_code
_entity_poly.pdbx_strand_id
1 'polypeptide(L)'
;MAHRLYRSVWMTTEIVNSKKGSRRSAEKMTVVDSLAAAYEKQDLAPEEWQFVQTFFDNSFDIKTVSRESLDRFFTVLRDITDRVALMNSPYPSDIERAFGQLEEFMAGCEKFNLEEMKPAACKFHLSHLTFHRETVADIIAEARELLMDDRRPYLQRLVAYQRDFIAWLNKAEKRFS
;
A
#
# COMPACT_ATOMS: atom_id res chain seq x y z
N MET A 1 25.34 -63.15 -42.79
CA MET A 1 26.55 -63.88 -42.37
C MET A 1 27.36 -62.92 -41.51
N ALA A 2 27.20 -62.83 -40.19
CA ALA A 2 27.53 -63.77 -39.11
C ALA A 2 29.05 -63.97 -38.89
N HIS A 3 29.63 -63.14 -38.02
CA HIS A 3 30.83 -63.34 -37.18
C HIS A 3 30.54 -62.48 -35.92
N ARG A 4 30.22 -62.95 -34.70
CA ARG A 4 30.92 -63.87 -33.77
C ARG A 4 32.37 -63.40 -33.58
N LEU A 5 32.83 -62.96 -32.39
CA LEU A 5 32.97 -63.74 -31.16
C LEU A 5 33.30 -62.86 -29.92
N TYR A 6 32.70 -63.23 -28.77
CA TYR A 6 33.31 -63.46 -27.42
C TYR A 6 33.76 -62.23 -26.59
N ARG A 7 33.62 -62.16 -25.25
CA ARG A 7 33.27 -63.15 -24.20
C ARG A 7 32.96 -62.41 -22.87
N SER A 8 32.05 -63.01 -22.10
CA SER A 8 32.01 -63.25 -20.63
C SER A 8 32.31 -62.11 -19.62
N VAL A 9 31.50 -61.73 -18.61
CA VAL A 9 30.58 -62.39 -17.64
C VAL A 9 31.19 -62.54 -16.22
N TRP A 10 30.44 -62.00 -15.23
CA TRP A 10 30.47 -62.05 -13.74
C TRP A 10 31.53 -61.22 -12.96
N MET A 11 31.09 -60.30 -12.09
CA MET A 11 30.79 -60.58 -10.66
C MET A 11 30.27 -59.33 -9.92
N THR A 12 29.29 -59.56 -9.05
CA THR A 12 28.64 -58.66 -8.09
C THR A 12 29.51 -58.36 -6.86
N THR A 13 29.46 -57.12 -6.35
CA THR A 13 29.58 -56.82 -4.90
C THR A 13 28.96 -55.45 -4.56
N GLU A 14 27.85 -55.51 -3.83
CA GLU A 14 27.52 -54.76 -2.60
C GLU A 14 27.64 -53.21 -2.53
N ILE A 15 26.45 -52.59 -2.50
CA ILE A 15 25.93 -51.62 -1.52
C ILE A 15 26.96 -50.85 -0.66
N VAL A 16 27.09 -49.53 -0.88
CA VAL A 16 27.19 -48.54 0.20
C VAL A 16 26.39 -47.28 -0.13
N ASN A 17 25.46 -47.01 0.78
CA ASN A 17 24.59 -45.86 0.95
C ASN A 17 25.36 -44.53 1.01
N SER A 18 24.97 -43.52 0.24
CA SER A 18 25.17 -42.12 0.65
C SER A 18 24.09 -41.22 0.06
N LYS A 19 23.18 -40.81 0.94
CA LYS A 19 22.22 -39.72 0.76
C LYS A 19 22.93 -38.48 0.22
N LYS A 20 22.82 -38.18 -1.07
CA LYS A 20 23.02 -36.81 -1.54
C LYS A 20 21.74 -36.04 -1.29
N GLY A 21 21.72 -35.40 -0.13
CA GLY A 21 20.73 -34.39 0.23
C GLY A 21 20.58 -33.40 -0.91
N SER A 22 19.33 -33.19 -1.30
CA SER A 22 18.86 -32.04 -2.04
C SER A 22 19.36 -30.78 -1.35
N ARG A 23 20.50 -30.25 -1.82
CA ARG A 23 20.90 -28.87 -1.55
C ARG A 23 19.86 -28.01 -2.27
N ARG A 24 18.80 -27.62 -1.55
CA ARG A 24 18.04 -26.42 -1.86
C ARG A 24 19.09 -25.34 -2.07
N SER A 25 19.19 -24.84 -3.30
CA SER A 25 19.93 -23.63 -3.58
C SER A 25 19.31 -22.58 -2.67
N ALA A 26 20.05 -22.13 -1.66
CA ALA A 26 19.71 -20.92 -0.95
C ALA A 26 19.97 -19.80 -1.96
N GLU A 27 18.97 -19.51 -2.79
CA GLU A 27 18.93 -18.34 -3.65
C GLU A 27 19.25 -17.15 -2.75
N LYS A 28 20.43 -16.56 -2.99
CA LYS A 28 20.82 -15.33 -2.34
C LYS A 28 19.87 -14.28 -2.88
N MET A 29 18.81 -14.00 -2.12
CA MET A 29 17.87 -12.94 -2.41
C MET A 29 18.68 -11.68 -2.68
N THR A 30 18.61 -11.18 -3.90
CA THR A 30 19.36 -9.98 -4.26
C THR A 30 18.74 -8.79 -3.55
N VAL A 31 19.49 -7.68 -3.46
CA VAL A 31 18.94 -6.43 -2.91
C VAL A 31 17.70 -5.99 -3.72
N VAL A 32 17.68 -6.28 -5.03
CA VAL A 32 16.54 -6.04 -5.92
C VAL A 32 15.36 -6.93 -5.56
N ASP A 33 15.56 -8.22 -5.30
CA ASP A 33 14.48 -9.14 -4.88
C ASP A 33 13.94 -8.78 -3.48
N SER A 34 14.81 -8.30 -2.60
CA SER A 34 14.44 -7.85 -1.25
C SER A 34 13.63 -6.56 -1.28
N LEU A 35 13.98 -5.63 -2.19
CA LEU A 35 13.24 -4.39 -2.43
C LEU A 35 11.90 -4.71 -3.09
N ALA A 36 11.88 -5.52 -4.15
CA ALA A 36 10.65 -5.95 -4.81
C ALA A 36 9.69 -6.65 -3.82
N ALA A 37 10.20 -7.55 -2.97
CA ALA A 37 9.40 -8.21 -1.93
C ALA A 37 8.94 -7.25 -0.80
N ALA A 38 9.68 -6.17 -0.53
CA ALA A 38 9.25 -5.13 0.40
C ALA A 38 8.12 -4.27 -0.21
N TYR A 39 8.12 -4.07 -1.53
CA TYR A 39 7.06 -3.37 -2.27
C TYR A 39 5.81 -4.23 -2.49
N GLU A 40 5.95 -5.55 -2.73
CA GLU A 40 4.81 -6.49 -2.82
C GLU A 40 4.03 -6.63 -1.50
N LYS A 41 4.68 -6.39 -0.35
CA LYS A 41 4.06 -6.46 0.98
C LYS A 41 3.25 -5.21 1.38
N GLN A 42 3.15 -4.20 0.51
CA GLN A 42 2.46 -2.95 0.82
C GLN A 42 0.94 -2.99 0.56
N ASP A 43 0.40 -4.15 0.20
CA ASP A 43 -1.04 -4.29 0.02
C ASP A 43 -1.76 -4.08 1.35
N LEU A 44 -2.58 -3.03 1.40
CA LEU A 44 -3.45 -2.77 2.53
C LEU A 44 -4.34 -3.98 2.77
N ALA A 45 -4.27 -4.53 3.99
CA ALA A 45 -5.09 -5.67 4.36
C ALA A 45 -6.58 -5.33 4.17
N PRO A 46 -7.39 -6.22 3.57
CA PRO A 46 -8.81 -5.93 3.31
C PRO A 46 -9.58 -5.51 4.55
N GLU A 47 -9.24 -6.05 5.73
CA GLU A 47 -9.91 -5.70 6.98
C GLU A 47 -9.63 -4.25 7.42
N GLU A 48 -8.45 -3.72 7.09
CA GLU A 48 -8.08 -2.33 7.38
C GLU A 48 -8.84 -1.35 6.48
N TRP A 49 -9.02 -1.70 5.20
CA TRP A 49 -9.84 -0.89 4.30
C TRP A 49 -11.31 -0.91 4.70
N GLN A 50 -11.84 -2.09 5.02
CA GLN A 50 -13.22 -2.23 5.50
C GLN A 50 -13.45 -1.41 6.78
N PHE A 51 -12.49 -1.40 7.70
CA PHE A 51 -12.56 -0.55 8.88
C PHE A 51 -12.72 0.93 8.52
N VAL A 52 -11.93 1.45 7.57
CA VAL A 52 -12.09 2.84 7.12
C VAL A 52 -13.46 3.08 6.48
N GLN A 53 -13.97 2.13 5.69
CA GLN A 53 -15.29 2.25 5.07
C GLN A 53 -16.43 2.38 6.10
N THR A 54 -16.30 1.78 7.30
CA THR A 54 -17.30 1.95 8.38
C THR A 54 -17.46 3.39 8.87
N PHE A 55 -16.43 4.23 8.67
CA PHE A 55 -16.54 5.66 8.99
C PHE A 55 -17.34 6.43 7.95
N PHE A 56 -17.45 5.92 6.72
CA PHE A 56 -18.09 6.61 5.60
C PHE A 56 -19.55 6.24 5.39
N ASP A 57 -19.98 5.08 5.88
CA ASP A 57 -21.35 4.57 5.76
C ASP A 57 -22.21 4.85 7.01
N ASN A 58 -21.69 5.63 7.97
CA ASN A 58 -22.31 5.93 9.26
C ASN A 58 -22.60 4.68 10.13
N SER A 59 -21.97 3.54 9.84
CA SER A 59 -22.07 2.34 10.70
C SER A 59 -21.19 2.44 11.94
N PHE A 60 -20.19 3.31 11.94
CA PHE A 60 -19.32 3.59 13.07
C PHE A 60 -19.92 4.67 13.99
N ASP A 61 -19.98 4.42 15.31
CA ASP A 61 -20.43 5.42 16.28
C ASP A 61 -19.36 6.51 16.49
N ILE A 62 -19.50 7.58 15.71
CA ILE A 62 -18.56 8.69 15.70
C ILE A 62 -18.57 9.51 17.02
N LYS A 63 -19.64 9.42 17.82
CA LYS A 63 -19.78 10.12 19.11
C LYS A 63 -18.87 9.54 20.17
N THR A 64 -18.59 8.24 20.08
CA THR A 64 -17.78 7.49 21.04
C THR A 64 -16.45 7.02 20.48
N VAL A 65 -16.06 7.51 19.29
CA VAL A 65 -14.79 7.19 18.64
C VAL A 65 -13.60 7.32 19.59
N SER A 66 -12.82 6.24 19.68
CA SER A 66 -11.61 6.22 20.48
C SER A 66 -10.44 6.82 19.71
N ARG A 67 -9.41 7.24 20.44
CA ARG A 67 -8.15 7.68 19.82
C ARG A 67 -7.50 6.55 19.01
N GLU A 68 -7.53 5.32 19.51
CA GLU A 68 -6.97 4.15 18.83
C GLU A 68 -7.66 3.90 17.48
N SER A 69 -8.99 4.09 17.41
CA SER A 69 -9.72 3.98 16.15
C SER A 69 -9.32 5.06 15.15
N LEU A 70 -9.08 6.30 15.62
CA LEU A 70 -8.56 7.37 14.76
C LEU A 70 -7.13 7.09 14.31
N ASP A 71 -6.26 6.61 15.21
CA ASP A 71 -4.88 6.23 14.88
C ASP A 71 -4.84 5.12 13.81
N ARG A 72 -5.73 4.13 13.92
CA ARG A 72 -5.90 3.08 12.90
C ARG A 72 -6.37 3.67 11.58
N PHE A 73 -7.40 4.52 11.60
CA PHE A 73 -7.92 5.19 10.40
C PHE A 73 -6.81 5.99 9.67
N PHE A 74 -6.01 6.76 10.41
CA PHE A 74 -4.92 7.54 9.83
C PHE A 74 -3.72 6.70 9.42
N THR A 75 -3.51 5.53 10.03
CA THR A 75 -2.52 4.57 9.56
C THR A 75 -2.88 4.08 8.17
N VAL A 76 -4.14 3.72 7.93
CA VAL A 76 -4.62 3.31 6.60
C VAL A 76 -4.49 4.44 5.58
N LEU A 77 -4.84 5.68 5.95
CA LEU A 77 -4.67 6.83 5.06
C LEU A 77 -3.20 7.02 4.68
N ARG A 78 -2.29 6.96 5.65
CA ARG A 78 -0.85 7.03 5.39
C ARG A 78 -0.38 5.92 4.47
N ASP A 79 -0.81 4.67 4.68
CA ASP A 79 -0.43 3.55 3.82
C ASP A 79 -0.92 3.72 2.37
N ILE A 80 -2.07 4.37 2.17
CA ILE A 80 -2.54 4.78 0.82
C ILE A 80 -1.63 5.87 0.24
N THR A 81 -1.35 6.91 1.03
CA THR A 81 -0.51 8.04 0.61
C THR A 81 0.91 7.61 0.26
N ASP A 82 1.52 6.73 1.05
CA ASP A 82 2.86 6.20 0.81
C ASP A 82 2.93 5.42 -0.50
N ARG A 83 1.87 4.66 -0.84
CA ARG A 83 1.77 3.99 -2.15
C ARG A 83 1.59 4.96 -3.31
N VAL A 84 0.84 6.04 -3.11
CA VAL A 84 0.71 7.13 -4.10
C VAL A 84 2.05 7.85 -4.32
N ALA A 85 2.86 8.01 -3.27
CA ALA A 85 4.20 8.59 -3.38
C ALA A 85 5.13 7.77 -4.31
N LEU A 86 4.87 6.48 -4.48
CA LEU A 86 5.60 5.62 -5.40
C LEU A 86 5.22 5.83 -6.88
N MET A 87 4.47 6.88 -7.24
CA MET A 87 3.99 7.04 -8.62
C MET A 87 5.08 7.13 -9.68
N ASN A 88 6.23 7.71 -9.32
CA ASN A 88 7.40 7.83 -10.19
C ASN A 88 8.47 6.77 -9.85
N SER A 89 8.10 5.75 -9.06
CA SER A 89 8.98 4.63 -8.78
C SER A 89 9.20 3.81 -10.05
N PRO A 90 10.44 3.35 -10.31
CA PRO A 90 10.71 2.41 -11.41
C PRO A 90 10.20 0.99 -11.08
N TYR A 91 9.76 0.73 -9.86
CA TYR A 91 9.29 -0.58 -9.42
C TYR A 91 7.79 -0.78 -9.69
N PRO A 92 7.34 -2.03 -9.95
CA PRO A 92 5.93 -2.33 -10.08
C PRO A 92 5.18 -1.96 -8.80
N SER A 93 4.16 -1.12 -8.91
CA SER A 93 3.24 -0.77 -7.84
C SER A 93 1.81 -0.79 -8.37
N ASP A 94 0.85 -1.20 -7.55
CA ASP A 94 -0.58 -1.11 -7.86
C ASP A 94 -1.07 0.33 -7.61
N ILE A 95 -0.50 1.24 -8.39
CA ILE A 95 -0.79 2.68 -8.32
C ILE A 95 -2.26 2.97 -8.59
N GLU A 96 -2.88 2.23 -9.50
CA GLU A 96 -4.29 2.43 -9.86
C GLU A 96 -5.20 2.17 -8.66
N ARG A 97 -4.97 1.07 -7.95
CA ARG A 97 -5.70 0.77 -6.71
C ARG A 97 -5.44 1.80 -5.62
N ALA A 98 -4.19 2.25 -5.44
CA ALA A 98 -3.87 3.28 -4.44
C ALA A 98 -4.63 4.59 -4.72
N PHE A 99 -4.68 5.03 -5.97
CA PHE A 99 -5.46 6.20 -6.37
C PHE A 99 -6.96 5.99 -6.22
N GLY A 100 -7.49 4.81 -6.57
CA GLY A 100 -8.89 4.47 -6.33
C GLY A 100 -9.27 4.56 -4.84
N GLN A 101 -8.40 4.07 -3.95
CA GLN A 101 -8.61 4.19 -2.49
C GLN A 101 -8.53 5.64 -2.01
N LEU A 102 -7.64 6.46 -2.57
CA LEU A 102 -7.53 7.88 -2.25
C LEU A 102 -8.78 8.67 -2.69
N GLU A 103 -9.33 8.33 -3.87
CA GLU A 103 -10.57 8.92 -4.39
C GLU A 103 -11.80 8.48 -3.57
N GLU A 104 -11.88 7.20 -3.19
CA GLU A 104 -12.90 6.68 -2.27
C GLU A 104 -12.84 7.37 -0.90
N PHE A 105 -11.63 7.60 -0.37
CA PHE A 105 -11.42 8.35 0.86
C PHE A 105 -11.99 9.77 0.77
N MET A 106 -11.71 10.48 -0.33
CA MET A 106 -12.26 11.82 -0.56
C MET A 106 -13.79 11.82 -0.60
N ALA A 107 -14.39 10.86 -1.32
CA ALA A 107 -15.84 10.70 -1.36
C ALA A 107 -16.42 10.35 0.02
N GLY A 108 -15.67 9.66 0.86
CA GLY A 108 -15.99 9.37 2.25
C GLY A 108 -15.97 10.61 3.16
N CYS A 109 -14.99 11.50 2.98
CA CYS A 109 -14.87 12.74 3.75
C CYS A 109 -16.13 13.62 3.66
N GLU A 110 -16.82 13.65 2.51
CA GLU A 110 -18.05 14.43 2.33
C GLU A 110 -19.23 13.90 3.16
N LYS A 111 -19.20 12.63 3.54
CA LYS A 111 -20.25 11.97 4.33
C LYS A 111 -20.01 12.07 5.84
N PHE A 112 -18.83 12.52 6.24
CA PHE A 112 -18.36 12.47 7.61
C PHE A 112 -19.05 13.55 8.47
N ASN A 113 -19.81 13.12 9.48
CA ASN A 113 -20.46 14.04 10.40
C ASN A 113 -19.54 14.44 11.57
N LEU A 114 -18.60 15.34 11.29
CA LEU A 114 -17.65 15.84 12.29
C LEU A 114 -18.33 16.55 13.48
N GLU A 115 -19.57 17.03 13.32
CA GLU A 115 -20.29 17.79 14.34
C GLU A 115 -20.73 16.91 15.52
N GLU A 116 -20.86 15.60 15.28
CA GLU A 116 -21.19 14.63 16.33
C GLU A 116 -19.95 14.09 17.08
N MET A 117 -18.74 14.38 16.59
CA MET A 117 -17.51 14.00 17.29
C MET A 117 -17.33 14.81 18.58
N LYS A 118 -16.75 14.16 19.60
CA LYS A 118 -16.26 14.88 20.78
C LYS A 118 -15.20 15.92 20.36
N PRO A 119 -15.19 17.13 20.95
CA PRO A 119 -14.27 18.20 20.53
C PRO A 119 -12.79 17.81 20.48
N ALA A 120 -12.32 17.03 21.47
CA ALA A 120 -10.94 16.56 21.51
C ALA A 120 -10.61 15.59 20.36
N ALA A 121 -11.54 14.69 20.03
CA ALA A 121 -11.41 13.74 18.93
C ALA A 121 -11.48 14.46 17.57
N CYS A 122 -12.39 15.43 17.42
CA CYS A 122 -12.49 16.27 16.23
C CYS A 122 -11.19 17.07 16.00
N LYS A 123 -10.66 17.73 17.05
CA LYS A 123 -9.38 18.46 16.96
C LYS A 123 -8.23 17.55 16.55
N PHE A 124 -8.16 16.35 17.13
CA PHE A 124 -7.15 15.35 16.77
C PHE A 124 -7.27 14.93 15.30
N HIS A 125 -8.50 14.68 14.84
CA HIS A 125 -8.81 14.30 13.48
C HIS A 125 -8.42 15.39 12.47
N LEU A 126 -8.84 16.65 12.71
CA LEU A 126 -8.48 17.78 11.85
C LEU A 126 -6.97 17.97 11.77
N SER A 127 -6.25 17.87 12.90
CA SER A 127 -4.78 18.00 12.91
C SER A 127 -4.08 16.97 12.02
N HIS A 128 -4.57 15.73 11.95
CA HIS A 128 -4.00 14.69 11.10
C HIS A 128 -4.34 14.91 9.63
N LEU A 129 -5.55 15.41 9.33
CA LEU A 129 -5.94 15.78 7.97
C LEU A 129 -5.13 16.97 7.45
N THR A 130 -4.82 17.95 8.31
CA THR A 130 -3.91 19.05 7.97
C THR A 130 -2.52 18.51 7.64
N PHE A 131 -2.01 17.55 8.40
CA PHE A 131 -0.71 16.90 8.09
C PHE A 131 -0.75 16.16 6.75
N HIS A 132 -1.80 15.37 6.51
CA HIS A 132 -2.01 14.67 5.23
C HIS A 132 -2.03 15.62 4.03
N ARG A 133 -2.68 16.79 4.16
CA ARG A 133 -2.65 17.84 3.12
C ARG A 133 -1.22 18.23 2.76
N GLU A 134 -0.36 18.48 3.76
CA GLU A 134 1.04 18.88 3.50
C GLU A 134 1.81 17.74 2.84
N THR A 135 1.65 16.50 3.32
CA THR A 135 2.29 15.31 2.71
C THR A 135 1.93 15.15 1.24
N VAL A 136 0.65 15.32 0.88
CA VAL A 136 0.23 15.24 -0.52
C VAL A 136 0.80 16.38 -1.36
N ALA A 137 0.94 17.58 -0.79
CA ALA A 137 1.58 18.71 -1.48
C ALA A 137 3.06 18.41 -1.81
N ASP A 138 3.79 17.81 -0.86
CA ASP A 138 5.18 17.41 -1.05
C ASP A 138 5.31 16.34 -2.14
N ILE A 139 4.43 15.33 -2.13
CA ILE A 139 4.40 14.28 -3.18
C ILE A 139 4.15 14.90 -4.56
N ILE A 140 3.21 15.86 -4.67
CA ILE A 140 2.97 16.56 -5.94
C ILE A 140 4.21 17.35 -6.40
N ALA A 141 4.91 18.00 -5.48
CA ALA A 141 6.11 18.77 -5.78
C ALA A 141 7.21 17.85 -6.32
N GLU A 142 7.52 16.76 -5.61
CA GLU A 142 8.50 15.76 -6.03
C GLU A 142 8.12 15.11 -7.37
N ALA A 143 6.84 14.77 -7.54
CA ALA A 143 6.36 14.12 -8.75
C ALA A 143 6.49 15.01 -10.01
N ARG A 144 6.44 16.34 -9.84
CA ARG A 144 6.68 17.31 -10.91
C ARG A 144 8.16 17.43 -11.28
N GLU A 145 9.08 17.16 -10.37
CA GLU A 145 10.52 17.21 -10.64
C GLU A 145 10.99 15.99 -11.43
N LEU A 146 10.47 14.81 -11.09
CA LEU A 146 10.86 13.53 -11.70
C LEU A 146 10.03 13.16 -12.95
N LEU A 147 9.34 14.14 -13.53
CA LEU A 147 8.22 14.03 -14.48
C LEU A 147 8.37 12.88 -15.51
N MET A 148 7.68 11.76 -15.25
CA MET A 148 7.55 10.64 -16.18
C MET A 148 6.27 10.82 -17.02
N ASP A 149 6.39 10.85 -18.35
CA ASP A 149 5.28 11.19 -19.24
C ASP A 149 4.08 10.22 -19.15
N ASP A 150 4.36 8.93 -18.96
CA ASP A 150 3.37 7.88 -18.75
C ASP A 150 2.65 7.99 -17.39
N ARG A 151 3.23 8.71 -16.43
CA ARG A 151 2.67 8.91 -15.09
C ARG A 151 1.92 10.24 -14.92
N ARG A 152 1.95 11.09 -15.95
CA ARG A 152 1.24 12.37 -15.98
C ARG A 152 -0.26 12.26 -15.62
N PRO A 153 -1.03 11.24 -16.06
CA PRO A 153 -2.43 11.10 -15.66
C PRO A 153 -2.63 10.94 -14.14
N TYR A 154 -1.74 10.21 -13.46
CA TYR A 154 -1.80 10.04 -12.00
C TYR A 154 -1.48 11.32 -11.26
N LEU A 155 -0.47 12.08 -11.72
CA LEU A 155 -0.18 13.40 -11.17
C LEU A 155 -1.37 14.35 -11.30
N GLN A 156 -2.09 14.34 -12.42
CA GLN A 156 -3.30 15.14 -12.61
C GLN A 156 -4.41 14.74 -11.63
N ARG A 157 -4.62 13.43 -11.41
CA ARG A 157 -5.56 12.92 -10.39
C ARG A 157 -5.18 13.39 -8.99
N LEU A 158 -3.88 13.35 -8.63
CA LEU A 158 -3.43 13.76 -7.30
C LEU A 158 -3.62 15.27 -7.07
N VAL A 159 -3.36 16.08 -8.10
CA VAL A 159 -3.60 17.53 -8.04
C VAL A 159 -5.10 17.83 -7.89
N ALA A 160 -5.97 17.09 -8.58
CA ALA A 160 -7.42 17.23 -8.43
C ALA A 160 -7.87 16.85 -7.01
N TYR A 161 -7.43 15.68 -6.52
CA TYR A 161 -7.66 15.25 -5.14
C TYR A 161 -7.24 16.32 -4.13
N GLN A 162 -6.00 16.84 -4.25
CA GLN A 162 -5.47 17.83 -3.31
C GLN A 162 -6.32 19.11 -3.28
N ARG A 163 -6.74 19.61 -4.44
CA ARG A 163 -7.62 20.77 -4.55
C ARG A 163 -8.95 20.53 -3.83
N ASP A 164 -9.59 19.40 -4.11
CA ASP A 164 -10.91 19.08 -3.59
C ASP A 164 -10.85 18.82 -2.07
N PHE A 165 -9.81 18.13 -1.63
CA PHE A 165 -9.51 17.89 -0.22
C PHE A 165 -9.27 19.18 0.57
N ILE A 166 -8.46 20.11 0.03
CA ILE A 166 -8.24 21.44 0.65
C ILE A 166 -9.56 22.20 0.76
N ALA A 167 -10.38 22.20 -0.29
CA ALA A 167 -11.66 22.88 -0.28
C ALA A 167 -12.61 22.32 0.79
N TRP A 168 -12.62 21.00 0.97
CA TRP A 168 -13.38 20.34 2.02
C TRP A 168 -12.81 20.62 3.42
N LEU A 169 -11.50 20.45 3.62
CA LEU A 169 -10.85 20.63 4.91
C LEU A 169 -11.01 22.06 5.44
N ASN A 170 -10.84 23.07 4.57
CA ASN A 170 -11.08 24.46 4.94
C ASN A 170 -12.53 24.73 5.37
N LYS A 171 -13.52 24.05 4.77
CA LYS A 171 -14.92 24.15 5.21
C LYS A 171 -15.12 23.47 6.56
N ALA A 172 -14.47 22.33 6.79
CA ALA A 172 -14.52 21.62 8.06
C ALA A 172 -13.88 22.46 9.18
N GLU A 173 -12.64 22.93 9.00
CA GLU A 173 -11.92 23.76 9.98
C GLU A 173 -12.71 25.01 10.39
N LYS A 174 -13.35 25.69 9.43
CA LYS A 174 -14.19 26.88 9.71
C LYS A 174 -15.41 26.60 10.58
N ARG A 175 -15.93 25.37 10.60
CA ARG A 175 -17.07 25.01 11.48
C ARG A 175 -16.64 24.82 12.94
N PHE A 176 -15.34 24.61 13.19
CA PHE A 176 -14.80 24.28 14.51
C PHE A 176 -13.78 25.30 15.05
N SER A 177 -13.48 26.36 14.27
CA SER A 177 -12.74 27.55 14.72
C SER A 177 -13.65 28.57 15.35
#